data_AF-A0A0T5ZD47-F1
#
_entry.id   AF-A0A0T5ZD47-F1
#
_cell.length_a   1.000
_cell.length_b   1.000
_cell.length_c   1.000
_cell.angle_alpha   90.00
_cell.angle_beta   90.00
_cell.angle_gamma   90.00
#
_symmetry.space_group_name_H-M   'P 1'
#
loop_
_entity.id
_entity.type
_entity.pdbx_description
1 polymer ?
#
loop_
_entity_poly.entity_id
_entity_poly.type
_entity_poly.pdbx_seq_one_letter_code
_entity_poly.pdbx_strand_id
1 'polypeptide(L)' 'MQKQCLNDNCYNIIKQLAKKQQFLAHVNRYIEDASKSSDTQAEKTWKTIQTDEQKHAEMLHDLLSAEVKNNKF' A
#
# COMPACT_ATOMS: atom_id res chain seq x y z
N MET A 1 25.58 2.94 22.46
CA MET A 1 24.71 2.07 21.64
C MET A 1 23.99 2.97 20.65
N GLN A 2 24.39 2.94 19.37
CA GLN A 2 23.63 3.62 18.33
C GLN A 2 22.25 2.96 18.26
N LYS A 3 21.21 3.76 18.50
CA LYS A 3 19.83 3.41 18.16
C LYS A 3 19.86 3.04 16.68
N GLN A 4 19.74 1.76 16.32
CA GLN A 4 19.61 1.37 14.93
C GLN A 4 18.34 2.04 14.44
N CYS A 5 18.52 3.18 13.77
CA CYS A 5 17.49 3.72 12.88
C CYS A 5 17.22 2.56 11.93
N LEU A 6 15.97 2.09 11.87
CA LEU A 6 15.50 1.06 10.93
C LEU A 6 16.40 1.05 9.71
N ASN A 7 17.09 -0.06 9.43
CA ASN A 7 17.88 -0.22 8.21
C ASN A 7 17.12 0.47 7.06
N ASP A 8 17.78 1.32 6.26
CA ASP A 8 17.14 2.12 5.21
C ASP A 8 16.16 1.28 4.38
N ASN A 9 16.43 -0.02 4.20
CA ASN A 9 15.53 -0.99 3.61
C ASN A 9 14.18 -1.13 4.36
N CYS A 10 14.20 -1.43 5.66
CA CYS A 10 13.02 -1.54 6.52
C CYS A 10 12.23 -0.22 6.57
N TYR A 11 12.93 0.91 6.68
CA TYR A 11 12.30 2.23 6.61
C TYR A 11 11.59 2.45 5.27
N ASN A 12 12.24 2.11 4.15
CA ASN A 12 11.67 2.24 2.82
C ASN A 12 10.43 1.35 2.64
N ILE A 13 10.47 0.09 3.11
CA ILE A 13 9.33 -0.82 3.06
C ILE A 13 8.14 -0.24 3.83
N ILE A 14 8.34 0.19 5.09
CA ILE A 14 7.29 0.77 5.93
C ILE A 14 6.72 2.04 5.27
N LYS A 15 7.59 2.92 4.76
CA LYS A 15 7.17 4.16 4.11
C LYS A 15 6.30 3.90 2.89
N GLN A 16 6.63 2.91 2.06
CA GLN A 16 5.82 2.57 0.90
C GLN A 16 4.51 1.87 1.31
N LEU A 17 4.56 0.96 2.28
CA LEU A 17 3.37 0.32 2.82
C LEU A 17 2.37 1.35 3.37
N ALA A 18 2.84 2.34 4.12
CA ALA A 18 2.01 3.43 4.64
C ALA A 18 1.32 4.23 3.52
N LYS A 19 2.02 4.55 2.43
CA LYS A 19 1.44 5.23 1.27
C LYS A 19 0.34 4.41 0.61
N LYS A 20 0.55 3.10 0.47
CA LYS A 20 -0.45 2.19 -0.12
C LYS A 20 -1.69 2.08 0.76
N GLN A 21 -1.51 1.92 2.07
CA GLN A 21 -2.63 1.94 3.01
C GLN A 21 -3.40 3.27 2.99
N GLN A 22 -2.69 4.40 2.88
CA GLN A 22 -3.32 5.70 2.73
C GLN A 22 -4.14 5.78 1.43
N PHE A 23 -3.61 5.30 0.30
CA PHE A 23 -4.37 5.22 -0.94
C PHE A 23 -5.62 4.33 -0.79
N LEU A 24 -5.47 3.12 -0.23
CA LEU A 24 -6.57 2.17 -0.03
C LEU A 24 -7.66 2.72 0.89
N ALA A 25 -7.31 3.55 1.88
CA ALA A 25 -8.27 4.24 2.74
C ALA A 25 -9.10 5.32 2.01
N HIS A 26 -8.66 5.75 0.81
CA HIS A 26 -9.31 6.80 0.03
C HIS A 26 -9.95 6.32 -1.27
N VAL A 27 -9.46 5.23 -1.87
CA VAL A 27 -9.85 4.81 -3.22
C VAL A 27 -11.35 4.50 -3.38
N ASN A 28 -12.02 4.05 -2.32
CA ASN A 28 -13.48 3.85 -2.35
C ASN A 28 -14.24 5.13 -2.71
N ARG A 29 -13.78 6.30 -2.24
CA ARG A 29 -14.40 7.59 -2.62
C ARG A 29 -14.24 7.89 -4.11
N TYR A 30 -13.09 7.55 -4.70
CA TYR A 30 -12.86 7.76 -6.13
C TYR A 30 -13.75 6.84 -6.98
N ILE A 31 -13.96 5.61 -6.52
CA ILE A 31 -14.89 4.66 -7.15
C ILE A 31 -16.34 5.19 -7.05
N GLU A 32 -16.75 5.67 -5.87
CA GLU A 32 -18.07 6.26 -5.67
C GLU A 32 -18.31 7.49 -6.55
N ASP A 33 -17.32 8.38 -6.66
CA ASP A 33 -17.43 9.58 -7.48
C ASP A 33 -17.56 9.25 -8.98
N ALA A 34 -16.78 8.27 -9.47
CA ALA A 34 -16.90 7.76 -10.84
C ALA A 34 -18.27 7.11 -11.10
N SER A 35 -18.79 6.37 -10.12
CA SER A 35 -20.11 5.75 -10.21
C SER A 35 -21.23 6.80 -10.25
N LYS A 36 -21.16 7.83 -9.40
CA LYS A 36 -22.10 8.96 -9.40
C LYS A 36 -22.07 9.76 -10.70
N SER A 37 -20.92 9.84 -11.38
CA SER A 37 -20.80 10.48 -12.69
C SER A 37 -21.18 9.56 -13.86
N SER A 38 -21.65 8.33 -13.60
CA SER A 38 -21.92 7.31 -14.62
C SER A 38 -20.71 7.00 -15.52
N ASP A 39 -19.49 7.23 -15.04
CA ASP A 39 -18.25 6.94 -15.77
C ASP A 39 -17.78 5.52 -15.46
N THR A 40 -18.39 4.57 -16.17
CA THR A 40 -18.13 3.13 -15.99
C THR A 40 -16.68 2.74 -16.30
N GLN A 41 -16.00 3.48 -17.18
CA GLN A 41 -14.59 3.23 -17.51
C GLN A 41 -13.70 3.65 -16.35
N ALA A 42 -13.92 4.84 -15.79
CA ALA A 42 -13.19 5.30 -14.61
C ALA A 42 -13.46 4.39 -13.40
N GLU A 43 -14.70 3.99 -13.16
CA GLU A 43 -15.07 3.08 -12.06
C GLU A 43 -14.30 1.75 -12.16
N LYS A 44 -14.28 1.15 -13.36
CA LYS A 44 -13.55 -0.08 -13.64
C LYS A 44 -12.04 0.09 -13.40
N THR A 45 -11.47 1.19 -13.91
CA THR A 45 -10.05 1.49 -13.73
C THR A 45 -9.68 1.64 -12.25
N TRP A 46 -10.49 2.36 -11.46
CA TRP A 46 -10.23 2.51 -10.03
C TRP A 46 -10.32 1.20 -9.25
N LYS A 47 -11.28 0.33 -9.58
CA LYS A 47 -11.40 -1.02 -9.00
C LYS A 47 -10.17 -1.89 -9.31
N THR A 48 -9.66 -1.81 -10.54
CA THR A 48 -8.41 -2.51 -10.92
C THR A 48 -7.23 -1.99 -10.10
N ILE A 49 -7.05 -0.67 -10.04
CA ILE A 49 -5.96 -0.06 -9.25
C ILE A 49 -6.06 -0.42 -7.76
N GLN A 50 -7.27 -0.41 -7.18
CA GLN A 50 -7.49 -0.85 -5.80
C GLN A 50 -7.00 -2.28 -5.58
N THR A 51 -7.36 -3.20 -6.48
CA THR A 51 -6.96 -4.61 -6.38
C THR A 51 -5.44 -4.76 -6.46
N ASP A 52 -4.79 -4.05 -7.39
CA ASP A 52 -3.34 -4.09 -7.55
C ASP A 52 -2.61 -3.47 -6.34
N GLU A 53 -3.11 -2.36 -5.79
CA GLU A 53 -2.54 -1.72 -4.61
C GLU A 53 -2.71 -2.57 -3.35
N GLN A 54 -3.82 -3.29 -3.21
CA GLN A 54 -4.03 -4.28 -2.15
C GLN A 54 -2.96 -5.38 -2.22
N LYS A 55 -2.77 -5.97 -3.41
CA LYS A 55 -1.74 -6.99 -3.65
C LYS A 55 -0.34 -6.46 -3.35
N HIS A 56 -0.03 -5.24 -3.78
CA HIS A 56 1.27 -4.63 -3.50
C HIS A 56 1.48 -4.38 -1.99
N ALA A 57 0.43 -3.99 -1.25
CA ALA A 57 0.51 -3.81 0.19
C ALA A 57 0.77 -5.14 0.93
N GLU A 58 0.11 -6.22 0.52
CA GLU A 58 0.33 -7.58 1.05
C GLU A 58 1.78 -8.04 0.81
N MET A 59 2.29 -7.86 -0.41
CA MET A 59 3.70 -8.21 -0.72
C MET A 59 4.71 -7.45 0.14
N LEU A 60 4.47 -6.16 0.40
CA LEU A 60 5.34 -5.36 1.27
C LEU A 60 5.22 -5.76 2.74
N HIS A 61 4.02 -6.11 3.20
CA HIS A 61 3.80 -6.62 4.54
C HIS A 61 4.54 -7.94 4.77
N ASP A 62 4.50 -8.86 3.81
CA ASP A 62 5.20 -10.14 3.87
C ASP A 62 6.71 -9.96 3.85
N LEU A 63 7.21 -9.05 3.00
CA LEU A 63 8.63 -8.69 2.98
C LEU A 63 9.08 -8.09 4.31
N LEU A 64 8.29 -7.18 4.89
CA LEU A 64 8.57 -6.60 6.20
C LEU A 64 8.63 -7.68 7.29
N SER A 65 7.65 -8.59 7.28
CA SER A 65 7.58 -9.70 8.22
C SER A 65 8.80 -10.63 8.12
N ALA A 66 9.30 -10.86 6.91
CA ALA A 66 10.52 -11.64 6.68
C ALA A 66 11.78 -10.91 7.18
N GLU A 67 11.91 -9.59 6.93
CA GLU A 67 13.05 -8.80 7.41
C GLU A 67 13.10 -8.73 8.95
N VAL A 68 11.94 -8.62 9.61
CA VAL A 68 11.83 -8.70 11.09
C VAL A 68 12.27 -10.07 11.60
N LYS A 69 11.77 -11.17 11.01
CA LYS A 69 12.14 -12.55 11.42
C LYS A 69 13.63 -12.84 11.24
N ASN A 70 14.25 -12.23 10.24
CA ASN A 70 15.67 -12.42 9.93
C ASN A 70 16.60 -11.49 10.72
N ASN A 71 16.11 -10.79 11.76
CA ASN A 71 16.88 -9.82 12.57
C ASN A 71 17.59 -8.74 11.73
N LYS A 72 16.98 -8.33 10.60
CA LYS A 72 17.46 -7.20 9.80
C LYS A 72 16.82 -5.87 10.24
N PHE A 73 16.21 -5.87 11.42
CA PHE A 73 15.43 -4.78 12.01
C PHE A 73 16.20 -4.09 13.13
#